data_AF-A0AAJ2NTB3-F1
#
_entry.id   AF-A0AAJ2NTB3-F1
#
_cell.length_a   1.000
_cell.length_b   1.000
_cell.length_c   1.000
_cell.angle_alpha   90.00
_cell.angle_beta   90.00
_cell.angle_gamma   90.00
#
_symmetry.space_group_name_H-M   'P 1'
#
loop_
_entity.id
_entity.type
_entity.pdbx_description
1 polymer ?
#
loop_
_entity_poly.entity_id
_entity_poly.type
_entity_poly.pdbx_seq_one_letter_code
_entity_poly.pdbx_strand_id
1 'polypeptide(L)'
;SFTGTEMEFALEICKRVLDIWQPEACNKVIINLPATVSMSMPHVYASQIEFMSDHLNYRDNVILSVHPHNDRGTGVADAEFAIL
;
A
#
# COMPACT_ATOMS: atom_id res chain seq x y z
N SER A 1 0.71 10.34 5.64
CA SER A 1 1.25 9.11 6.25
C SER A 1 0.22 8.01 6.15
N PHE A 2 0.48 6.93 5.40
CA PHE A 2 -0.57 5.97 4.98
C PHE A 2 -1.27 5.27 6.15
N THR A 3 -0.54 4.73 7.13
CA THR A 3 -1.13 4.03 8.29
C THR A 3 -2.01 4.89 9.20
N GLY A 4 -1.93 6.22 9.08
CA GLY A 4 -2.80 7.17 9.78
C GLY A 4 -3.81 7.88 8.88
N THR A 5 -3.98 7.42 7.64
CA THR A 5 -4.93 7.95 6.67
C THR A 5 -6.12 6.99 6.54
N GLU A 6 -7.34 7.51 6.40
CA GLU A 6 -8.54 6.71 6.15
C GLU A 6 -8.37 5.89 4.86
N MET A 7 -8.79 4.63 4.90
CA MET A 7 -8.47 3.66 3.84
C MET A 7 -9.13 4.04 2.51
N GLU A 8 -10.39 4.47 2.57
CA GLU A 8 -11.17 4.92 1.41
C GLU A 8 -10.55 6.17 0.78
N PHE A 9 -10.03 7.08 1.61
CA PHE A 9 -9.36 8.28 1.12
C PHE A 9 -8.01 7.96 0.47
N ALA A 10 -7.20 7.10 1.09
CA ALA A 10 -5.94 6.65 0.50
C ALA A 10 -6.16 5.95 -0.85
N LEU A 11 -7.19 5.10 -0.94
CA LEU A 11 -7.59 4.43 -2.17
C LEU A 11 -8.06 5.43 -3.24
N GLU A 12 -8.92 6.39 -2.87
CA GLU A 12 -9.40 7.41 -3.81
C GLU A 12 -8.23 8.18 -4.43
N ILE A 13 -7.31 8.68 -3.60
CA ILE A 13 -6.15 9.43 -4.09
C ILE A 13 -5.28 8.59 -5.02
N CYS A 14 -5.00 7.33 -4.66
CA CYS A 14 -4.24 6.43 -5.53
C CYS A 14 -4.95 6.20 -6.87
N LYS A 15 -6.28 5.99 -6.88
CA LYS A 15 -7.05 5.85 -8.12
C LYS A 15 -6.97 7.09 -9.01
N ARG A 16 -7.11 8.29 -8.43
CA ARG A 16 -6.99 9.55 -9.17
C ARG A 16 -5.61 9.73 -9.79
N VAL A 17 -4.55 9.35 -9.07
CA VAL A 17 -3.18 9.36 -9.61
C VAL A 17 -3.05 8.38 -10.77
N LEU A 18 -3.59 7.16 -10.61
CA LEU A 18 -3.54 6.13 -11.64
C LEU A 18 -4.34 6.50 -12.90
N ASP A 19 -5.48 7.17 -12.76
CA ASP A 19 -6.30 7.61 -13.89
C ASP A 19 -5.60 8.69 -14.74
N ILE A 20 -4.70 9.47 -14.12
CA ILE A 20 -3.84 10.44 -14.81
C ILE A 20 -2.60 9.75 -15.38
N TRP A 21 -1.95 8.87 -14.61
CA TRP A 21 -0.71 8.22 -14.99
C TRP A 21 -0.90 7.16 -16.10
N GLN A 22 -2.03 6.44 -16.07
CA GLN A 22 -2.41 5.41 -17.03
C GLN A 22 -1.30 4.37 -17.26
N PRO A 23 -0.92 3.59 -16.22
CA PRO A 23 0.19 2.65 -16.33
C PRO A 23 -0.14 1.50 -17.29
N GLU A 24 0.88 1.08 -18.03
CA GLU A 24 0.81 0.00 -19.03
C GLU A 24 1.83 -1.10 -18.72
N ALA A 25 1.71 -2.26 -19.38
CA ALA A 25 2.57 -3.41 -19.12
C ALA A 25 4.07 -3.12 -19.32
N CYS A 26 4.41 -2.25 -20.28
CA CYS A 26 5.78 -1.81 -20.56
C CYS A 26 6.24 -0.64 -19.68
N ASN A 27 5.34 0.00 -18.93
CA ASN A 27 5.62 1.16 -18.10
C ASN A 27 4.74 1.13 -16.83
N LYS A 28 5.07 0.21 -15.94
CA LYS A 28 4.37 0.05 -14.67
C LYS A 28 4.65 1.21 -13.72
N VAL A 29 3.70 1.50 -12.84
CA VAL A 29 3.85 2.52 -11.78
C VAL A 29 4.03 1.86 -10.42
N ILE A 30 4.78 2.52 -9.53
CA ILE A 30 4.93 2.07 -8.15
C ILE A 30 3.95 2.85 -7.26
N ILE A 31 3.13 2.14 -6.51
CA ILE A 31 2.35 2.71 -5.41
C ILE A 31 3.00 2.22 -4.11
N ASN A 32 3.69 3.12 -3.42
CA ASN A 32 4.35 2.83 -2.16
C ASN A 32 3.46 3.20 -0.97
N LEU A 33 3.13 2.23 -0.12
CA LEU A 33 2.24 2.39 1.03
C LEU A 33 3.04 2.29 2.34
N PRO A 34 3.55 3.42 2.88
CA PRO A 34 4.44 3.37 4.03
C PRO A 34 3.68 3.24 5.36
N ALA A 35 4.13 2.34 6.24
CA ALA A 35 3.89 2.52 7.68
C ALA A 35 4.88 3.56 8.20
N THR A 36 4.65 4.84 7.86
CA THR A 36 5.51 5.98 8.25
C THR A 36 5.74 6.03 9.76
N VAL A 37 4.70 5.66 10.50
CA VAL A 37 4.78 5.25 11.90
C VAL A 37 3.99 3.95 11.98
N SER A 38 4.55 2.92 12.62
CA SER A 38 3.83 1.68 12.89
C SER A 38 2.78 1.93 13.98
N MET A 39 1.49 1.89 13.61
CA MET A 39 0.37 2.28 14.48
C MET A 39 -0.47 1.09 14.97
N SER A 40 -0.25 -0.10 14.41
CA SER A 40 -1.09 -1.28 14.64
C SER A 40 -0.25 -2.56 14.73
N MET A 41 -0.90 -3.72 14.84
CA MET A 41 -0.22 -5.02 14.74
C MET A 41 -0.06 -5.42 13.27
N PRO A 42 0.92 -6.29 12.93
CA PRO A 42 1.24 -6.62 11.53
C PRO A 42 0.08 -7.11 10.68
N HIS A 43 -0.81 -7.93 11.25
CA HIS A 43 -2.00 -8.41 10.54
C HIS A 43 -2.95 -7.29 10.14
N VAL A 44 -3.02 -6.20 10.90
CA VAL A 44 -3.85 -5.04 10.56
C VAL A 44 -3.26 -4.31 9.37
N TYR A 45 -1.94 -4.08 9.36
CA TYR A 45 -1.27 -3.47 8.20
C TYR A 45 -1.39 -4.36 6.95
N ALA A 46 -1.23 -5.68 7.11
CA ALA A 46 -1.41 -6.63 6.01
C ALA A 46 -2.82 -6.56 5.41
N SER A 47 -3.88 -6.51 6.23
CA SER A 47 -5.25 -6.32 5.73
C SER A 47 -5.45 -4.99 5.00
N GLN A 48 -4.74 -3.93 5.40
CA GLN A 48 -4.75 -2.66 4.66
C GLN A 48 -4.07 -2.79 3.29
N ILE A 49 -2.96 -3.54 3.20
CA ILE A 49 -2.26 -3.79 1.94
C ILE A 49 -3.10 -4.69 1.01
N GLU A 50 -3.72 -5.74 1.54
CA GLU A 50 -4.65 -6.60 0.81
C GLU A 50 -5.82 -5.78 0.24
N PHE A 51 -6.47 -4.97 1.07
CA PHE A 51 -7.55 -4.08 0.63
C PHE A 51 -7.09 -3.16 -0.52
N MET A 52 -5.92 -2.53 -0.40
CA MET A 52 -5.39 -1.69 -1.47
C MET A 52 -5.08 -2.50 -2.73
N SER A 53 -4.49 -3.68 -2.60
CA SER A 53 -4.20 -4.56 -3.74
C SER A 53 -5.46 -4.95 -4.51
N ASP A 54 -6.56 -5.26 -3.82
CA ASP A 54 -7.82 -5.69 -4.43
C ASP A 54 -8.58 -4.56 -5.12
N HIS A 55 -8.42 -3.33 -4.62
CA HIS A 55 -9.28 -2.21 -5.03
C HIS A 55 -8.59 -1.20 -5.95
N LEU A 56 -7.26 -1.22 -6.09
CA LEU A 56 -6.54 -0.30 -6.98
C LEU A 56 -6.89 -0.56 -8.47
N ASN A 57 -7.03 0.52 -9.23
CA ASN A 57 -7.21 0.45 -10.68
C ASN A 57 -5.91 -0.03 -11.35
N TYR A 58 -6.00 -0.58 -12.57
CA TYR A 58 -4.83 -0.99 -13.37
C TYR A 58 -3.89 -1.96 -12.64
N ARG A 59 -4.43 -2.83 -11.79
CA ARG A 59 -3.66 -3.61 -10.81
C ARG A 59 -2.48 -4.39 -11.40
N ASP A 60 -2.63 -4.94 -12.61
CA ASP A 60 -1.55 -5.67 -13.32
C ASP A 60 -0.35 -4.79 -13.69
N ASN A 61 -0.57 -3.49 -13.84
CA ASN A 61 0.42 -2.48 -14.19
C ASN A 61 0.88 -1.65 -12.98
N VAL A 62 0.45 -2.03 -11.77
CA VAL A 62 0.90 -1.44 -10.51
C VAL A 62 1.86 -2.40 -9.80
N ILE A 63 3.03 -1.89 -9.46
CA ILE A 63 3.94 -2.51 -8.50
C ILE A 63 3.57 -1.96 -7.13
N LEU A 64 2.91 -2.77 -6.31
CA LEU A 64 2.58 -2.40 -4.94
C LEU A 64 3.82 -2.58 -4.06
N SER A 65 4.27 -1.49 -3.44
CA SER A 65 5.46 -1.45 -2.59
C SER A 65 5.06 -1.18 -1.15
N VAL A 66 5.69 -1.90 -0.22
CA VAL A 66 5.53 -1.69 1.23
C VAL A 66 6.77 -0.99 1.79
N HIS A 67 6.57 -0.12 2.77
CA HIS A 67 7.65 0.58 3.45
C HIS A 67 7.30 0.67 4.95
N PRO A 68 7.48 -0.41 5.71
CA PRO A 68 7.20 -0.39 7.13
C PRO A 68 8.36 0.18 7.93
N HIS A 69 8.08 1.16 8.80
CA HIS A 69 9.00 1.52 9.89
C HIS A 69 8.88 0.53 11.05
N ASN A 70 9.72 0.69 12.07
CA ASN A 70 9.87 -0.28 13.17
C ASN A 70 9.48 0.28 14.54
N ASP A 71 8.58 1.28 14.61
CA ASP A 71 8.21 1.96 15.87
C ASP A 71 7.64 1.00 16.94
N ARG A 72 7.01 -0.10 16.50
CA ARG A 72 6.43 -1.14 17.37
C ARG A 72 7.29 -2.41 17.44
N GLY A 73 8.49 -2.39 16.85
CA GLY A 73 9.40 -3.54 16.82
C GLY A 73 8.98 -4.68 15.88
N THR A 74 8.00 -4.45 15.01
CA THR A 74 7.42 -5.46 14.12
C THR A 74 7.57 -5.17 12.63
N GLY A 75 8.46 -4.24 12.22
CA GLY A 75 8.57 -3.82 10.82
C GLY A 75 8.92 -4.95 9.84
N VAL A 76 9.66 -5.97 10.30
CA VAL A 76 9.91 -7.19 9.50
C VAL A 76 8.61 -7.98 9.32
N ALA A 77 7.84 -8.20 10.38
CA ALA A 77 6.57 -8.91 10.31
C ALA A 77 5.52 -8.13 9.49
N ASP A 78 5.53 -6.79 9.57
CA ASP A 78 4.68 -5.92 8.74
C ASP A 78 4.99 -6.15 7.25
N ALA A 79 6.29 -6.24 6.88
CA ALA A 79 6.71 -6.52 5.51
C ALA A 79 6.36 -7.95 5.07
N GLU A 80 6.64 -8.95 5.91
CA GLU A 80 6.38 -10.37 5.59
C GLU A 80 4.89 -10.66 5.42
N PHE A 81 4.02 -10.15 6.30
CA PHE A 81 2.59 -10.40 6.18
C PHE A 81 1.95 -9.67 5.00
N ALA A 82 2.52 -8.55 4.57
CA ALA A 82 2.00 -7.77 3.46
C ALA A 82 2.33 -8.34 2.07
N ILE A 83 3.26 -9.30 1.97
CA ILE A 83 3.64 -9.96 0.71
C ILE A 83 3.02 -11.36 0.55
N LEU A 84 2.38 -11.89 1.59
CA LEU A 84 1.69 -13.18 1.60
C LEU A 84 0.28 -13.05 1.03
#